data_AF-A0A1G2KPE0-F1
#
_entry.id   AF-A0A1G2KPE0-F1
#
_cell.length_a   1.000
_cell.length_b   1.000
_cell.length_c   1.000
_cell.angle_alpha   90.00
_cell.angle_beta   90.00
_cell.angle_gamma   90.00
#
_symmetry.space_group_name_H-M   'P 1'
#
loop_
_entity.id
_entity.type
_entity.pdbx_description
1 polymer ?
#
loop_
_entity_poly.entity_id
_entity_poly.type
_entity_poly.pdbx_seq_one_letter_code
_entity_poly.pdbx_strand_id
1 'polypeptide(L)'
;MDIAKITDAFRTNIIEELGLEILPDEQKLRLLDKMASLAETRLMIRVGEKLSEAERAEFSNLMTEGDSEKIFAWLAGHGINVEEWLLEEVARLKSELQEQAKAVD
;
A
#
# COMPACT_ATOMS: atom_id res chain seq x y z
N MET A 1 -6.39 -12.95 -11.11
CA MET A 1 -5.65 -12.64 -9.87
C MET A 1 -6.67 -12.46 -8.77
N ASP A 2 -6.56 -13.19 -7.66
CA ASP A 2 -7.58 -13.18 -6.60
C ASP A 2 -7.17 -12.15 -5.52
N ILE A 3 -7.50 -10.88 -5.78
CA ILE A 3 -7.11 -9.74 -4.94
C ILE A 3 -7.55 -9.95 -3.49
N ALA A 4 -8.71 -10.58 -3.26
CA ALA A 4 -9.23 -10.87 -1.92
C ALA A 4 -8.29 -11.79 -1.11
N LYS A 5 -7.68 -12.81 -1.75
CA LYS A 5 -6.71 -13.68 -1.07
C LYS A 5 -5.41 -12.98 -0.70
N ILE A 6 -4.96 -12.04 -1.53
CA ILE A 6 -3.79 -11.22 -1.24
C ILE A 6 -4.09 -10.32 -0.05
N THR A 7 -5.27 -9.69 -0.01
CA THR A 7 -5.72 -8.85 1.11
C THR A 7 -5.88 -9.64 2.42
N ASP A 8 -6.38 -10.87 2.38
CA ASP A 8 -6.55 -11.70 3.58
C ASP A 8 -5.21 -12.24 4.13
N ALA A 9 -4.31 -12.70 3.25
CA ALA A 9 -2.98 -13.15 3.65
C ALA A 9 -2.17 -11.98 4.25
N PHE A 10 -2.31 -10.81 3.65
CA PHE A 10 -1.74 -9.57 4.14
C PHE A 10 -2.24 -9.23 5.55
N ARG A 11 -3.56 -9.20 5.73
CA ARG A 11 -4.21 -8.88 7.01
C ARG A 11 -3.76 -9.83 8.13
N THR A 12 -3.71 -11.12 7.85
CA THR A 12 -3.31 -12.15 8.83
C THR A 12 -1.86 -11.96 9.26
N ASN A 13 -0.94 -11.79 8.30
CA ASN A 13 0.48 -11.57 8.62
C ASN A 13 0.72 -10.29 9.42
N ILE A 14 -0.03 -9.20 9.17
CA ILE A 14 0.14 -7.94 9.93
C ILE A 14 -0.26 -8.12 11.40
N ILE A 15 -1.38 -8.80 11.68
CA ILE A 15 -1.90 -8.95 13.04
C ILE A 15 -0.92 -9.76 13.91
N GLU A 16 -0.40 -10.86 13.38
CA GLU A 16 0.55 -11.74 14.08
C GLU A 16 1.91 -11.06 14.24
N GLU A 17 2.51 -10.52 13.16
CA GLU A 17 3.86 -9.95 13.18
C GLU A 17 3.99 -8.68 14.03
N LEU A 18 2.89 -7.96 14.26
CA LEU A 18 2.84 -6.77 15.10
C LEU A 18 2.29 -7.05 16.50
N GLY A 19 2.00 -8.30 16.85
CA GLY A 19 1.49 -8.68 18.18
C GLY A 19 0.14 -8.05 18.51
N LEU A 20 -0.67 -7.74 17.50
CA LEU A 20 -1.93 -7.01 17.66
C LEU A 20 -3.08 -7.92 18.13
N GLU A 21 -2.82 -9.22 18.34
CA GLU A 21 -3.80 -10.23 18.71
C GLU A 21 -4.66 -9.84 19.93
N ILE A 22 -4.04 -9.14 20.89
CA ILE A 22 -4.67 -8.68 22.13
C ILE A 22 -5.61 -7.48 21.93
N LEU A 23 -5.55 -6.80 20.79
CA LEU A 23 -6.41 -5.65 20.53
C LEU A 23 -7.83 -6.11 20.17
N PRO A 24 -8.87 -5.36 20.56
CA PRO A 24 -10.22 -5.58 20.05
C PRO A 24 -10.26 -5.50 18.52
N ASP A 25 -11.14 -6.30 17.89
CA ASP A 25 -11.20 -6.41 16.43
C ASP A 25 -11.42 -5.07 15.73
N GLU A 26 -12.22 -4.18 16.33
CA GLU A 26 -12.42 -2.83 15.81
C GLU A 26 -11.12 -2.00 15.79
N GLN A 27 -10.25 -2.18 16.80
CA GLN A 27 -8.96 -1.51 16.86
C GLN A 27 -7.98 -2.08 15.83
N LYS A 28 -7.96 -3.42 15.67
CA LYS A 28 -7.17 -4.10 14.63
C LYS A 28 -7.56 -3.58 13.24
N LEU A 29 -8.85 -3.54 12.94
CA LEU A 29 -9.37 -3.06 11.65
C LEU A 29 -8.98 -1.60 11.39
N ARG A 30 -9.15 -0.70 12.38
CA ARG A 30 -8.75 0.70 12.22
C ARG A 30 -7.25 0.89 11.98
N LEU A 31 -6.41 0.08 12.64
CA LEU A 31 -4.97 0.14 12.41
C LEU A 31 -4.61 -0.36 11.00
N LEU A 32 -5.21 -1.47 10.58
CA LEU A 32 -5.03 -2.02 9.23
C LEU A 32 -5.47 -1.04 8.15
N ASP A 33 -6.62 -0.37 8.31
CA ASP A 33 -7.10 0.64 7.36
C ASP A 33 -6.13 1.82 7.26
N LYS A 34 -5.59 2.28 8.40
CA LYS A 34 -4.58 3.35 8.42
C LYS A 34 -3.28 2.92 7.74
N MET A 35 -2.82 1.70 7.97
CA MET A 35 -1.64 1.16 7.32
C MET A 35 -1.84 1.04 5.81
N ALA A 36 -2.99 0.54 5.36
CA ALA A 36 -3.32 0.42 3.95
C ALA A 36 -3.36 1.80 3.27
N SER A 37 -4.04 2.78 3.88
CA SER A 37 -4.13 4.15 3.36
C SER A 37 -2.75 4.84 3.29
N LEU A 38 -1.89 4.62 4.29
CA LEU A 38 -0.54 5.17 4.28
C LEU A 38 0.34 4.50 3.22
N ALA A 39 0.23 3.19 3.04
CA ALA A 39 0.95 2.46 1.98
C ALA A 39 0.54 2.95 0.59
N GLU A 40 -0.76 3.11 0.34
CA GLU A 40 -1.30 3.66 -0.90
C GLU A 40 -0.80 5.10 -1.15
N THR A 41 -0.82 5.94 -0.12
CA THR A 41 -0.32 7.33 -0.21
C THR A 41 1.15 7.37 -0.62
N ARG A 42 1.99 6.56 0.03
CA ARG A 42 3.44 6.47 -0.26
C ARG A 42 3.70 5.91 -1.65
N LEU A 43 2.93 4.90 -2.06
CA LEU A 43 2.97 4.36 -3.41
C LEU A 43 2.67 5.46 -4.45
N MET A 44 1.61 6.25 -4.27
CA MET A 44 1.25 7.32 -5.20
C MET A 44 2.34 8.41 -5.30
N ILE A 45 2.97 8.76 -4.18
CA ILE A 45 4.12 9.67 -4.17
C ILE A 45 5.26 9.09 -5.00
N ARG A 46 5.63 7.82 -4.76
CA ARG A 46 6.71 7.14 -5.48
C ARG A 46 6.43 7.00 -6.98
N VAL A 47 5.17 6.73 -7.35
CA VAL A 47 4.71 6.77 -8.75
C VAL A 47 4.94 8.16 -9.32
N GLY A 48 4.45 9.21 -8.66
CA GLY A 48 4.64 10.59 -9.09
C GLY A 48 6.12 10.93 -9.30
N GLU A 49 7.00 10.56 -8.37
CA GLU A 49 8.45 10.79 -8.46
C GLU A 49 9.11 10.09 -9.66
N LYS A 50 8.59 8.92 -10.06
CA LYS A 50 9.12 8.16 -11.20
C LYS A 50 8.71 8.75 -12.55
N LEU A 51 7.54 9.37 -12.61
CA LEU A 51 6.98 9.93 -13.83
C LEU A 51 7.52 11.34 -14.12
N SER A 52 7.78 11.60 -15.40
CA SER A 52 8.02 12.95 -15.93
C SER A 52 6.77 13.83 -15.81
N GLU A 53 6.94 15.14 -15.99
CA GLU A 53 5.82 16.09 -15.89
C GLU A 53 4.70 15.80 -16.90
N ALA A 54 5.05 15.40 -18.14
CA ALA A 54 4.08 15.01 -19.15
C ALA A 54 3.33 13.72 -18.78
N GLU A 55 4.06 12.71 -18.29
CA GLU A 55 3.50 11.45 -17.83
C GLU A 55 2.60 11.63 -16.60
N ARG A 56 2.92 12.58 -15.70
CA ARG A 56 2.05 12.91 -14.55
C ARG A 56 0.71 13.50 -14.99
N ALA A 57 0.70 14.34 -16.03
CA ALA A 57 -0.53 14.90 -16.56
C ALA A 57 -1.41 13.81 -17.19
N GLU A 58 -0.81 12.90 -17.97
CA GLU A 58 -1.49 11.73 -18.54
C GLU A 58 -2.03 10.80 -17.46
N PHE A 59 -1.21 10.50 -16.44
CA PHE A 59 -1.62 9.71 -15.29
C PHE A 59 -2.80 10.35 -14.53
N SER A 60 -2.79 11.67 -14.32
CA SER A 60 -3.90 12.38 -13.66
C SER A 60 -5.21 12.28 -14.45
N ASN A 61 -5.13 12.29 -15.79
CA ASN A 61 -6.31 12.11 -16.64
C ASN A 61 -6.86 10.68 -16.49
N LEU A 62 -5.97 9.66 -16.54
CA LEU A 62 -6.36 8.26 -16.32
C LEU A 62 -7.01 8.05 -14.96
N MET A 63 -6.48 8.66 -13.90
CA MET A 63 -7.06 8.61 -12.55
C MET A 63 -8.45 9.27 -12.49
N THR A 64 -8.71 10.30 -13.31
CA THR A 64 -10.02 10.98 -13.39
C THR A 64 -11.06 10.13 -14.11
N GLU A 65 -10.65 9.33 -15.10
CA GLU A 65 -11.54 8.39 -15.80
C GLU A 65 -11.97 7.22 -14.89
N GLY A 66 -11.16 6.89 -13.88
CA GLY A 66 -11.48 5.91 -12.84
C GLY A 66 -11.40 4.45 -13.29
N ASP A 67 -10.82 4.18 -14.46
CA ASP A 67 -10.64 2.82 -14.98
C ASP A 67 -9.37 2.19 -14.41
N SER A 68 -9.54 1.47 -13.29
CA SER A 68 -8.41 0.88 -12.55
C SER A 68 -7.57 -0.08 -13.40
N GLU A 69 -8.19 -0.87 -14.29
CA GLU A 69 -7.44 -1.80 -15.15
C GLU A 69 -6.53 -1.05 -16.12
N LYS A 70 -7.03 0.04 -16.73
CA LYS A 70 -6.21 0.89 -17.59
C LYS A 70 -5.08 1.59 -16.85
N ILE A 71 -5.35 2.09 -15.64
CA ILE A 71 -4.35 2.74 -14.80
C ILE A 71 -3.21 1.76 -14.49
N PHE A 72 -3.53 0.53 -14.05
CA PHE A 72 -2.51 -0.47 -13.75
C PHE A 72 -1.73 -0.90 -15.00
N ALA A 73 -2.40 -1.09 -16.14
CA ALA A 73 -1.73 -1.43 -17.39
C ALA A 73 -0.79 -0.32 -17.87
N TRP A 74 -1.19 0.94 -17.74
CA TRP A 74 -0.37 2.09 -18.11
C TRP A 74 0.87 2.20 -17.21
N LEU A 75 0.71 2.03 -15.89
CA LEU A 75 1.83 2.02 -14.94
C LEU A 75 2.81 0.88 -15.24
N ALA A 76 2.32 -0.32 -15.53
CA ALA A 76 3.16 -1.44 -15.92
C ALA A 76 3.96 -1.14 -17.20
N GLY A 77 3.34 -0.47 -18.18
CA GLY A 77 4.02 0.00 -19.40
C GLY A 77 5.16 0.99 -19.14
N HIS A 78 5.11 1.72 -18.03
CA HIS A 78 6.16 2.65 -17.59
C HIS A 78 7.18 2.00 -16.64
N GLY A 79 7.18 0.67 -16.55
CA GLY A 79 8.08 -0.09 -15.67
C GLY A 79 7.77 0.04 -14.19
N ILE A 80 6.54 0.43 -13.84
CA ILE A 80 6.08 0.54 -12.46
C ILE A 80 5.32 -0.75 -12.12
N ASN A 81 5.92 -1.57 -11.27
CA ASN A 81 5.29 -2.75 -10.71
C ASN A 81 4.52 -2.39 -9.43
N VAL A 82 3.24 -2.07 -9.58
CA VAL A 82 2.40 -1.57 -8.48
C VAL A 82 2.26 -2.59 -7.35
N GLU A 83 2.14 -3.87 -7.68
CA GLU A 83 2.01 -4.94 -6.68
C GLU A 83 3.27 -5.04 -5.82
N GLU A 84 4.44 -5.10 -6.46
CA GLU A 84 5.72 -5.16 -5.77
C GLU A 84 5.96 -3.91 -4.92
N TRP A 85 5.71 -2.71 -5.45
CA TRP A 85 5.91 -1.47 -4.72
C TRP A 85 4.96 -1.34 -3.53
N LEU A 86 3.72 -1.81 -3.67
CA LEU A 86 2.77 -1.84 -2.55
C LEU A 86 3.24 -2.78 -1.44
N LEU A 87 3.73 -3.97 -1.80
CA LEU A 87 4.31 -4.92 -0.83
C LEU A 87 5.53 -4.34 -0.13
N GLU A 88 6.40 -3.63 -0.86
CA GLU A 88 7.55 -2.93 -0.29
C GLU A 88 7.15 -1.84 0.71
N GLU A 89 6.17 -1.00 0.37
CA GLU A 89 5.70 0.06 1.28
C GLU A 89 5.09 -0.52 2.56
N VAL A 90 4.41 -1.66 2.45
CA VAL A 90 3.87 -2.34 3.63
C VAL A 90 4.99 -2.93 4.47
N ALA A 91 5.94 -3.63 3.86
CA ALA A 91 7.07 -4.19 4.59
C ALA A 91 7.82 -3.10 5.35
N ARG A 92 7.97 -1.91 4.74
CA ARG A 92 8.54 -0.73 5.38
C ARG A 92 7.69 -0.25 6.56
N LEU A 93 6.37 -0.10 6.38
CA LEU A 93 5.47 0.31 7.45
C LEU A 93 5.47 -0.66 8.64
N LYS A 94 5.48 -1.97 8.38
CA LYS A 94 5.61 -2.98 9.43
C LYS A 94 6.91 -2.79 10.22
N SER A 95 8.02 -2.60 9.53
CA SER A 95 9.33 -2.38 10.15
C SER A 95 9.34 -1.11 11.00
N GLU A 96 8.79 0.00 10.48
CA GLU A 96 8.67 1.27 11.21
C GLU A 96 7.82 1.12 12.49
N LEU A 97 6.71 0.39 12.43
CA LEU A 97 5.87 0.13 13.59
C LEU A 97 6.58 -0.74 14.64
N GLN A 98 7.33 -1.75 14.21
CA GLN A 98 8.12 -2.59 15.11
C GLN A 98 9.25 -1.80 15.79
N GLU A 99 9.90 -0.89 15.07
CA GLU A 99 10.91 0.01 15.63
C GLU A 99 10.30 0.96 16.66
N GLN A 100 9.15 1.55 16.35
CA GLN A 100 8.44 2.43 17.29
C GLN A 100 7.99 1.69 18.55
N ALA A 101 7.49 0.46 18.42
CA ALA A 101 7.09 -0.35 19.57
C ALA A 101 8.28 -0.61 20.51
N LYS A 102 9.45 -0.94 19.97
CA LYS A 102 10.69 -1.15 20.75
C LYS A 102 11.24 0.11 21.41
N ALA A 103 10.91 1.29 20.87
CA ALA A 103 11.39 2.57 21.41
C ALA A 103 10.54 3.08 22.59
N VAL A 104 9.39 2.46 22.85
CA VAL A 104 8.44 2.84 23.92
C VAL A 104 8.51 1.87 25.12
N ASP A 105 9.23 0.75 24.98
CA ASP A 105 9.65 -0.15 26.08
C ASP A 105 10.97 0.32 26.74
#